data_AF-A0A1A3PWP1-F1
#
_entry.id   AF-A0A1A3PWP1-F1
#
_cell.length_a   1.000
_cell.length_b   1.000
_cell.length_c   1.000
_cell.angle_alpha   90.00
_cell.angle_beta   90.00
_cell.angle_gamma   90.00
#
_symmetry.space_group_name_H-M   'P 1'
#
loop_
_entity.id
_entity.type
_entity.pdbx_description
1 polymer ?
#
loop_
_entity_poly.entity_id
_entity_poly.type
_entity_poly.pdbx_seq_one_letter_code
_entity_poly.pdbx_strand_id
1 'polypeptide(L)' 'MDTIEAEVTDQWIGEVRAEFPELTLTVTAGQTPLSGRGRNYHRRISASIPGIKLLQDRLTMAGLTWTPAS' A
#
# COMPACT_ATOMS: atom_id res chain seq x y z
N MET A 1 -13.52 -4.87 4.63
CA MET A 1 -12.14 -4.78 4.14
C MET A 1 -11.97 -3.36 3.67
N ASP A 2 -10.90 -2.72 4.10
CA ASP A 2 -10.61 -1.34 3.70
C ASP A 2 -9.58 -1.38 2.57
N THR A 3 -9.54 -0.30 1.78
CA THR A 3 -8.66 -0.21 0.62
C THR A 3 -7.99 1.14 0.60
N ILE A 4 -6.70 1.14 0.26
CA ILE A 4 -5.90 2.34 0.04
C ILE A 4 -5.29 2.29 -1.37
N GLU A 5 -4.95 3.45 -1.91
CA GLU A 5 -4.06 3.55 -3.06
C GLU A 5 -2.75 4.19 -2.58
N ALA A 6 -1.62 3.62 -3.01
CA ALA A 6 -0.29 4.04 -2.55
C ALA A 6 0.75 3.97 -3.67
N GLU A 7 1.76 4.81 -3.59
CA GLU A 7 2.93 4.77 -4.47
C GLU A 7 4.00 3.86 -3.88
N VAL A 8 4.07 2.62 -4.36
CA VAL A 8 4.95 1.58 -3.80
C VAL A 8 5.61 0.77 -4.91
N THR A 9 6.79 0.23 -4.63
CA THR A 9 7.45 -0.73 -5.52
C THR A 9 6.99 -2.15 -5.21
N ASP A 10 7.21 -3.07 -6.16
CA ASP A 10 6.94 -4.50 -5.92
C ASP A 10 7.85 -5.07 -4.82
N GLN A 11 9.07 -4.53 -4.68
CA GLN A 11 9.98 -4.87 -3.59
C GLN A 11 9.37 -4.50 -2.23
N TRP A 12 8.86 -3.28 -2.09
CA TRP A 12 8.25 -2.83 -0.83
C TRP A 12 7.05 -3.72 -0.43
N ILE A 13 6.21 -4.07 -1.40
CA ILE A 13 5.10 -5.00 -1.18
C ILE A 13 5.61 -6.38 -0.74
N GLY A 14 6.69 -6.87 -1.34
CA GLY A 14 7.34 -8.13 -0.97
C GLY A 14 7.86 -8.11 0.47
N GLU A 15 8.52 -7.03 0.88
CA GLU A 15 9.03 -6.83 2.25
C GLU A 15 7.89 -6.84 3.28
N VAL A 16 6.80 -6.14 3.00
CA VAL A 16 5.62 -6.13 3.90
C VAL A 16 5.00 -7.52 4.02
N ARG A 17 4.89 -8.27 2.92
CA ARG A 17 4.37 -9.65 2.96
C ARG A 17 5.29 -10.60 3.73
N ALA A 18 6.60 -10.38 3.66
CA ALA A 18 7.58 -11.18 4.41
C ALA A 18 7.57 -10.86 5.91
N GLU A 19 7.37 -9.59 6.26
CA GLU A 19 7.34 -9.14 7.65
C GLU A 19 6.01 -9.47 8.36
N PHE A 20 4.89 -9.47 7.62
CA PHE A 20 3.55 -9.74 8.13
C PHE A 20 2.83 -10.81 7.29
N PRO A 21 3.27 -12.08 7.33
CA PRO A 21 2.71 -13.15 6.52
C PRO A 21 1.23 -13.46 6.84
N GLU A 22 0.75 -13.08 8.02
CA GLU A 22 -0.64 -13.21 8.43
C GLU A 22 -1.58 -12.19 7.75
N LEU A 23 -1.02 -11.11 7.18
CA LEU A 23 -1.80 -10.13 6.47
C LEU A 23 -2.12 -10.61 5.05
N THR A 24 -3.40 -10.86 4.81
CA THR A 24 -3.88 -11.11 3.45
C THR A 24 -3.98 -9.78 2.70
N LEU A 25 -2.93 -9.48 1.92
CA LEU A 25 -2.88 -8.30 1.06
C LEU A 25 -3.33 -8.66 -0.36
N THR A 26 -4.35 -7.97 -0.86
CA THR A 26 -4.71 -8.01 -2.29
C THR A 26 -4.17 -6.74 -2.93
N VAL A 27 -3.33 -6.88 -3.95
CA VAL A 27 -2.65 -5.76 -4.62
C VAL A 27 -3.02 -5.75 -6.09
N THR A 28 -3.55 -4.63 -6.58
CA THR A 28 -3.92 -4.43 -7.98
C THR A 28 -3.36 -3.11 -8.50
N ALA A 29 -3.50 -2.84 -9.80
CA ALA A 29 -3.16 -1.54 -10.36
C ALA A 29 -4.10 -0.46 -9.79
N GLY A 30 -3.52 0.63 -9.28
CA GLY A 30 -4.29 1.78 -8.78
C GLY A 30 -5.00 2.52 -9.92
N GLN A 31 -6.14 3.15 -9.62
CA GLN A 31 -6.90 3.95 -10.59
C GLN A 31 -6.64 5.45 -10.43
N THR A 32 -6.25 5.90 -9.23
CA THR A 32 -5.99 7.32 -8.95
C THR A 32 -4.53 7.67 -9.28
N PRO A 33 -4.30 8.79 -9.98
CA PRO A 33 -2.96 9.34 -10.11
C PRO A 33 -2.55 9.97 -8.76
N LEU A 34 -1.72 9.27 -8.00
CA LEU A 34 -0.94 9.86 -6.92
C LEU A 34 0.29 10.54 -7.55
N SER A 35 0.66 11.72 -7.06
CA SER A 35 1.72 12.51 -7.69
C SER A 35 3.11 11.97 -7.30
N GLY A 36 3.73 11.17 -8.17
CA GLY A 36 5.00 10.51 -7.88
C GLY A 36 6.11 10.69 -8.92
N ARG A 37 7.18 11.43 -8.58
CA ARG A 37 8.48 11.35 -9.28
C ARG A 37 9.23 10.12 -8.77
N GLY A 38 9.23 9.00 -9.50
CA GLY A 38 10.05 7.84 -9.12
C GLY A 38 9.70 6.53 -9.85
N ARG A 39 10.42 5.45 -9.53
CA ARG A 39 10.16 4.07 -9.99
C ARG A 39 9.02 3.37 -9.23
N ASN A 40 8.23 4.12 -8.46
CA ASN A 40 7.11 3.60 -7.68
C ASN A 40 5.93 3.33 -8.60
N TYR A 41 5.22 2.22 -8.38
CA TYR A 41 4.01 1.89 -9.10
C TYR A 41 2.80 2.28 -8.26
N HIS A 42 1.76 2.82 -8.88
CA HIS A 42 0.51 3.09 -8.19
C HIS A 42 -0.21 1.76 -7.96
N ARG A 43 -0.36 1.39 -6.70
CA ARG A 43 -0.98 0.13 -6.31
C ARG A 43 -2.20 0.40 -5.44
N ARG A 44 -3.29 -0.31 -5.73
CA ARG A 44 -4.45 -0.41 -4.84
C ARG A 44 -4.27 -1.62 -3.94
N ILE A 45 -4.36 -1.42 -2.64
CA ILE A 45 -4.08 -2.44 -1.62
C ILE A 45 -5.32 -2.60 -0.75
N SER A 46 -5.90 -3.80 -0.74
CA SER A 46 -7.05 -4.15 0.12
C SER A 46 -6.62 -5.14 1.19
N ALA A 47 -7.02 -4.87 2.44
CA ALA A 47 -6.77 -5.74 3.59
C ALA A 47 -7.87 -5.58 4.66
N SER A 48 -7.75 -6.33 5.76
CA SER A 48 -8.58 -6.12 6.95
C SER A 48 -8.28 -4.76 7.60
N ILE A 49 -9.18 -4.23 8.43
CA ILE A 49 -9.02 -2.89 9.06
C ILE A 49 -7.70 -2.79 9.86
N PRO A 50 -7.32 -3.76 10.71
CA PRO A 50 -6.02 -3.71 11.40
C PRO A 50 -4.83 -3.69 10.42
N GLY A 51 -4.92 -4.47 9.34
CA GLY A 51 -3.90 -4.50 8.29
C GLY A 51 -3.77 -3.19 7.53
N ILE A 52 -4.88 -2.53 7.21
CA ILE A 52 -4.86 -1.22 6.55
C ILE A 52 -4.24 -0.14 7.43
N LYS A 53 -4.58 -0.10 8.73
CA LYS A 53 -3.94 0.85 9.65
C LYS A 53 -2.42 0.66 9.72
N LEU A 54 -1.96 -0.59 9.84
CA LEU A 54 -0.53 -0.90 9.83
C LEU A 54 0.15 -0.43 8.53
N LEU A 55 -0.48 -0.68 7.37
CA LEU A 55 0.04 -0.23 6.08
C LEU A 55 0.14 1.30 6.01
N GLN A 56 -0.90 2.00 6.45
CA GLN A 56 -0.93 3.48 6.51
C GLN A 56 0.21 4.02 7.39
N ASP A 57 0.41 3.44 8.57
CA ASP A 57 1.48 3.84 9.48
C ASP A 57 2.86 3.61 8.85
N ARG A 58 3.09 2.44 8.23
CA ARG A 58 4.36 2.14 7.56
C ARG A 58 4.63 3.04 6.36
N LEU A 59 3.62 3.28 5.52
CA LEU A 59 3.76 4.19 4.37
C LEU A 59 4.13 5.59 4.85
N THR A 60 3.48 6.07 5.92
CA THR A 60 3.78 7.36 6.54
C THR A 60 5.20 7.42 7.11
N MET A 61 5.64 6.39 7.83
CA MET A 61 7.02 6.30 8.35
C MET A 61 8.08 6.23 7.23
N ALA A 62 7.75 5.58 6.12
CA ALA A 62 8.61 5.50 4.94
C ALA A 62 8.60 6.78 4.08
N GLY A 63 7.78 7.78 4.42
CA GLY A 63 7.59 9.00 3.62
C GLY A 63 6.89 8.75 2.27
N LEU A 64 6.14 7.66 2.15
CA LEU A 64 5.41 7.28 0.93
C LEU A 64 4.00 7.86 0.95
N THR A 65 3.54 8.30 -0.21
CA THR A 65 2.20 8.87 -0.40
C THR A 65 1.16 7.76 -0.49
N TRP A 66 0.00 8.00 0.14
CA TRP A 66 -1.16 7.14 0.05
C TRP A 66 -2.45 7.93 0.25
N THR A 67 -3.55 7.42 -0.27
CA THR A 67 -4.90 7.94 -0.06
C THR A 67 -5.87 6.81 0.24
N PRO A 68 -6.91 7.05 1.05
CA PRO A 68 -8.04 6.13 1.14
C PRO A 68 -8.63 5.90 -0.27
N ALA A 69 -8.90 4.64 -0.61
CA ALA A 69 -9.57 4.31 -1.85
C ALA A 69 -11.08 4.28 -1.59
N SER A 70 -11.83 5.18 -2.23
CA SER A 70 -13.29 5.17 -2.25
C SER A 70 -13.87 4.01 -3.06
#